data_AF-F4RL36-F1
#
_entry.id   AF-F4RL36-F1
#
_cell.length_a   1.000
_cell.length_b   1.000
_cell.length_c   1.000
_cell.angle_alpha   90.00
_cell.angle_beta   90.00
_cell.angle_gamma   90.00
#
_symmetry.space_group_name_H-M   'P 1'
#
loop_
_entity.id
_entity.type
_entity.pdbx_description
1 polymer ?
#
loop_
_entity_poly.entity_id
_entity_poly.type
_entity_poly.pdbx_seq_one_letter_code
_entity_poly.pdbx_strand_id
1 'polypeptide(L)'
;MPEPQADRLSISYARNTRRMVIDSDVVESIKVYRAEHKIEVLVRLIPAIIQGGKYDGEIDEYRVCKGVLVEALDQEIDDYVIMDRAVLEAAWNAEEPNPKLGSTRSGLAGKAEDPEAKKDENDEETLAEEDYDVVHDPLLPPLHRLFMSSLQQKLPVDEGEKPTQDASEDQQKSGLKVVPSFTQNTVLIVAKLDTLNPLTEAKWVRTGDVDSWISQMTGRIFKPEDQTECGWRRKITVVDPDPPPTIQHLLDTWLTTSTSGSIETRQRFIDRHVSKNVDIIIEILLRVVRSGTTGNSHHHTNPMPLIVQQAATLRAPYPEQQTQVSLAVLGLYRLSIETALEAGVPIEKLTARRKGLLLGSQKNSALLIIFTDTGFQGSCSR
;
A
#
# COMPACT_ATOMS: atom_id res chain seq x y z
N MET A 1 12.40 -21.08 -16.36
CA MET A 1 11.36 -20.41 -15.57
C MET A 1 12.00 -19.31 -14.73
N PRO A 2 11.56 -18.05 -14.85
CA PRO A 2 12.14 -16.94 -14.10
C PRO A 2 11.81 -17.08 -12.61
N GLU A 3 12.82 -16.90 -11.76
CA GLU A 3 12.61 -16.86 -10.31
C GLU A 3 12.07 -15.46 -9.92
N PRO A 4 10.94 -15.38 -9.20
CA PRO A 4 10.36 -14.10 -8.80
C PRO A 4 11.24 -13.42 -7.73
N GLN A 5 11.39 -12.09 -7.81
CA GLN A 5 12.20 -11.35 -6.84
C GLN A 5 11.63 -11.48 -5.41
N ALA A 6 12.51 -11.38 -4.41
CA ALA A 6 12.12 -11.43 -3.00
C ALA A 6 11.23 -10.22 -2.61
N ASP A 7 11.48 -9.05 -3.20
CA ASP A 7 10.76 -7.81 -2.94
C ASP A 7 9.62 -7.62 -3.97
N ARG A 8 8.47 -8.25 -3.71
CA ARG A 8 7.32 -8.27 -4.63
C ARG A 8 5.99 -7.97 -3.97
N LEU A 9 5.09 -7.36 -4.75
CA LEU A 9 3.67 -7.21 -4.46
C LEU A 9 2.92 -8.36 -5.11
N SER A 10 2.05 -9.03 -4.35
CA SER A 10 1.18 -10.09 -4.84
C SER A 10 -0.28 -9.68 -4.69
N ILE A 11 -1.04 -9.75 -5.77
CA ILE A 11 -2.48 -9.47 -5.81
C ILE A 11 -3.19 -10.77 -6.19
N SER A 12 -3.79 -11.43 -5.19
CA SER A 12 -4.65 -12.59 -5.44
C SER A 12 -6.06 -12.14 -5.82
N TYR A 13 -6.64 -12.79 -6.82
CA TYR A 13 -8.01 -12.53 -7.29
C TYR A 13 -8.69 -13.85 -7.68
N ALA A 14 -9.93 -13.78 -8.18
CA ALA A 14 -10.71 -14.95 -8.57
C ALA A 14 -10.80 -16.03 -7.47
N ARG A 15 -11.14 -15.64 -6.24
CA ARG A 15 -11.18 -16.52 -5.06
C ARG A 15 -9.85 -17.25 -4.79
N ASN A 16 -8.72 -16.55 -4.98
CA ASN A 16 -7.38 -17.08 -4.74
C ASN A 16 -6.99 -18.24 -5.69
N THR A 17 -7.59 -18.29 -6.88
CA THR A 17 -7.20 -19.24 -7.94
C THR A 17 -6.23 -18.62 -8.95
N ARG A 18 -6.03 -17.32 -8.85
CA ARG A 18 -5.14 -16.52 -9.71
C ARG A 18 -4.42 -15.48 -8.87
N ARG A 19 -3.19 -15.16 -9.27
CA ARG A 19 -2.35 -14.18 -8.61
C ARG A 19 -1.57 -13.38 -9.64
N MET A 20 -1.50 -12.07 -9.46
CA MET A 20 -0.61 -11.20 -10.21
C MET A 20 0.54 -10.79 -9.30
N VAL A 21 1.77 -10.98 -9.76
CA VAL A 21 2.98 -10.65 -9.03
C VAL A 21 3.67 -9.49 -9.72
N ILE A 22 4.06 -8.49 -8.93
CA ILE A 22 4.68 -7.25 -9.42
C ILE A 22 5.94 -6.99 -8.59
N ASP A 23 7.08 -6.95 -9.25
CA ASP A 23 8.37 -6.63 -8.62
C ASP A 23 8.39 -5.18 -8.13
N SER A 24 9.07 -4.93 -7.01
CA SER A 24 9.13 -3.60 -6.42
C SER A 24 9.78 -2.55 -7.33
N ASP A 25 10.68 -2.95 -8.24
CA ASP A 25 11.44 -2.05 -9.10
C ASP A 25 10.58 -1.30 -10.13
N VAL A 26 9.48 -1.93 -10.56
CA VAL A 26 8.51 -1.33 -11.50
C VAL A 26 7.35 -0.63 -10.81
N VAL A 27 7.15 -0.82 -9.50
CA VAL A 27 6.14 -0.07 -8.74
C VAL A 27 6.65 1.33 -8.44
N GLU A 28 5.86 2.35 -8.82
CA GLU A 28 6.15 3.76 -8.53
C GLU A 28 5.49 4.21 -7.24
N SER A 29 4.21 3.87 -7.05
CA SER A 29 3.48 4.20 -5.81
C SER A 29 2.33 3.24 -5.55
N ILE A 30 1.97 3.11 -4.27
CA ILE A 30 0.83 2.38 -3.75
C ILE A 30 0.05 3.33 -2.84
N LYS A 31 -1.23 3.51 -3.12
CA LYS A 31 -2.15 4.26 -2.28
C LYS A 31 -3.24 3.35 -1.75
N VAL A 32 -3.39 3.33 -0.43
CA VAL A 32 -4.43 2.56 0.25
C VAL A 32 -5.53 3.51 0.69
N TYR A 33 -6.74 3.31 0.17
CA TYR A 33 -7.97 4.02 0.53
C TYR A 33 -8.87 3.06 1.33
N ARG A 34 -8.79 3.15 2.65
CA ARG A 34 -9.44 2.23 3.60
C ARG A 34 -10.96 2.37 3.55
N ALA A 35 -11.47 3.59 3.62
CA ALA A 35 -12.89 3.92 3.60
C ALA A 35 -13.56 3.53 2.27
N GLU A 36 -12.80 3.48 1.17
CA GLU A 36 -13.29 3.07 -0.14
C GLU A 36 -13.05 1.57 -0.43
N HIS A 37 -12.41 0.84 0.49
CA HIS A 37 -11.97 -0.55 0.27
C HIS A 37 -11.20 -0.71 -1.04
N LYS A 38 -10.27 0.21 -1.31
CA LYS A 38 -9.61 0.35 -2.61
C LYS A 38 -8.10 0.53 -2.44
N ILE A 39 -7.33 -0.18 -3.26
CA ILE A 39 -5.88 -0.01 -3.37
C ILE A 39 -5.55 0.37 -4.80
N GLU A 40 -4.77 1.44 -4.95
CA GLU A 40 -4.27 1.92 -6.23
C GLU A 40 -2.77 1.67 -6.31
N VAL A 41 -2.34 0.99 -7.36
CA VAL A 41 -0.92 0.65 -7.61
C VAL A 41 -0.53 1.24 -8.95
N LEU A 42 0.40 2.19 -8.94
CA LEU A 42 0.96 2.78 -10.16
C LEU A 42 2.22 2.00 -10.55
N VAL A 43 2.18 1.37 -11.72
CA VAL A 43 3.26 0.50 -12.23
C VAL A 43 3.83 1.09 -13.51
N ARG A 44 5.16 1.10 -13.62
CA ARG A 44 5.87 1.51 -14.83
C ARG A 44 5.86 0.38 -15.85
N LEU A 45 5.50 0.70 -17.08
CA LEU A 45 5.51 -0.24 -18.20
C LEU A 45 6.88 -0.22 -18.87
N ILE A 46 7.60 -1.33 -18.75
CA ILE A 46 8.91 -1.55 -19.40
C ILE A 46 8.85 -2.87 -20.15
N PRO A 47 9.36 -2.95 -21.38
CA PRO A 47 9.34 -4.21 -22.13
C PRO A 47 10.12 -5.29 -21.38
N ALA A 48 9.56 -6.49 -21.27
CA ALA A 48 10.24 -7.62 -20.67
C ALA A 48 11.25 -8.17 -21.67
N ILE A 49 12.49 -7.68 -21.60
CA ILE A 49 13.61 -8.12 -22.44
C ILE A 49 14.59 -8.85 -21.55
N ILE A 50 14.99 -10.06 -21.95
CA ILE A 50 16.00 -10.85 -21.28
C ILE A 50 17.34 -10.12 -21.43
N GLN A 51 17.97 -9.79 -20.31
CA GLN A 51 19.29 -9.15 -20.27
C GLN A 51 20.36 -10.16 -19.84
N GLY A 52 21.33 -10.37 -20.73
CA GLY A 52 22.49 -11.24 -20.51
C GLY A 52 22.26 -12.72 -20.87
N GLY A 53 23.36 -13.41 -21.16
CA GLY A 53 23.35 -14.83 -21.51
C GLY A 53 23.10 -15.09 -23.01
N LYS A 54 22.70 -16.33 -23.33
CA LYS A 54 22.52 -16.81 -24.70
C LYS A 54 21.35 -16.14 -25.44
N TYR A 55 20.35 -15.67 -24.71
CA TYR A 55 19.09 -15.11 -25.23
C TYR A 55 18.99 -13.59 -24.99
N ASP A 56 20.14 -12.91 -24.88
CA ASP A 56 20.19 -11.47 -24.64
C ASP A 56 19.44 -10.71 -25.75
N GLY A 57 18.55 -9.80 -25.34
CA GLY A 57 17.70 -9.04 -26.24
C GLY A 57 16.48 -9.80 -26.78
N GLU A 58 16.17 -11.01 -26.30
CA GLU A 58 14.89 -11.69 -26.56
C GLU A 58 13.78 -11.21 -25.63
N ILE A 59 12.54 -11.36 -26.09
CA ILE A 59 11.35 -11.06 -25.29
C ILE A 59 11.20 -12.18 -24.25
N ASP A 60 10.98 -11.81 -23.00
CA ASP A 60 10.71 -12.76 -21.92
C ASP A 60 9.35 -13.43 -22.16
N GLU A 61 9.37 -14.75 -22.37
CA GLU A 61 8.19 -15.57 -22.66
C GLU A 61 7.26 -15.77 -21.46
N TYR A 62 7.72 -15.44 -20.25
CA TYR A 62 6.94 -15.65 -19.02
C TYR A 62 6.40 -14.35 -18.44
N ARG A 63 6.99 -13.20 -18.82
CA ARG A 63 6.62 -11.88 -18.29
C ARG A 63 5.80 -11.08 -19.29
N VAL A 64 4.71 -10.49 -18.80
CA VAL A 64 3.87 -9.59 -19.61
C VAL A 64 4.63 -8.28 -19.89
N CYS A 65 5.16 -7.69 -18.83
CA CYS A 65 6.11 -6.58 -18.88
C CYS A 65 7.16 -6.80 -17.79
N LYS A 66 8.26 -6.04 -17.81
CA LYS A 66 9.34 -6.21 -16.83
C LYS A 66 8.73 -6.21 -15.42
N GLY A 67 9.08 -7.24 -14.63
CA GLY A 67 8.64 -7.37 -13.25
C GLY A 67 7.17 -7.70 -13.05
N VAL A 68 6.39 -8.06 -14.09
CA VAL A 68 4.98 -8.48 -13.94
C VAL A 68 4.79 -9.92 -14.42
N LEU A 69 4.28 -10.75 -13.51
CA LEU A 69 3.96 -12.17 -13.73
C LEU A 69 2.49 -12.42 -13.40
N VAL A 70 1.88 -13.36 -14.12
CA VAL A 70 0.54 -13.89 -13.82
C VAL A 70 0.70 -15.37 -13.49
N GLU A 71 0.10 -15.78 -12.39
CA GLU A 71 0.17 -17.14 -11.87
C GLU A 71 -1.25 -17.69 -11.68
N ALA A 72 -1.40 -19.00 -11.89
CA ALA A 72 -2.61 -19.75 -11.62
C ALA A 72 -2.36 -20.82 -10.55
N LEU A 73 -3.34 -21.02 -9.68
CA LEU A 73 -3.29 -22.11 -8.71
C LEU A 73 -3.47 -23.44 -9.44
N ASP A 74 -2.46 -24.30 -9.35
CA ASP A 74 -2.55 -25.70 -9.73
C ASP A 74 -3.13 -26.49 -8.55
N GLN A 75 -4.30 -27.10 -8.75
CA GLN A 75 -4.99 -27.85 -7.69
C GLN A 75 -4.34 -29.21 -7.41
N GLU A 76 -3.58 -29.76 -8.35
CA GLU A 76 -2.92 -31.05 -8.17
C GLU A 76 -1.68 -30.91 -7.27
N ILE A 77 -0.95 -29.82 -7.44
CA ILE A 77 0.29 -29.53 -6.71
C ILE A 77 0.03 -28.63 -5.49
N ASP A 78 -1.14 -28.00 -5.42
CA ASP A 78 -1.52 -26.99 -4.40
C ASP A 78 -0.52 -25.83 -4.34
N ASP A 79 -0.04 -25.39 -5.51
CA ASP A 79 0.93 -24.30 -5.66
C ASP A 79 0.60 -23.40 -6.85
N TYR A 80 1.15 -22.19 -6.84
CA TYR A 80 1.00 -21.22 -7.93
C TYR A 80 2.02 -21.47 -9.03
N VAL A 81 1.52 -21.72 -10.24
CA VAL A 81 2.34 -21.92 -11.44
C VAL A 81 2.27 -20.67 -12.33
N ILE A 82 3.41 -20.27 -12.88
CA ILE A 82 3.50 -19.13 -13.79
C ILE A 82 2.79 -19.48 -15.10
N MET A 83 1.95 -18.56 -15.59
CA MET A 83 1.31 -18.69 -16.88
C MET A 83 2.21 -18.11 -17.97
N ASP A 84 2.50 -18.91 -18.99
CA ASP A 84 3.29 -18.49 -20.13
C ASP A 84 2.57 -17.41 -20.94
N ARG A 85 3.34 -16.50 -21.54
CA ARG A 85 2.81 -15.40 -22.34
C ARG A 85 1.99 -15.90 -23.52
N ALA A 86 2.41 -16.99 -24.17
CA ALA A 86 1.66 -17.58 -25.28
C ALA A 86 0.26 -18.03 -24.84
N VAL A 87 0.16 -18.64 -23.65
CA VAL A 87 -1.12 -19.07 -23.07
C VAL A 87 -1.99 -17.86 -22.71
N LEU A 88 -1.41 -16.81 -22.14
CA LEU A 88 -2.11 -15.56 -21.83
C LEU A 88 -2.63 -14.87 -23.11
N GLU A 89 -1.80 -14.77 -24.15
CA GLU A 89 -2.17 -14.17 -25.43
C GLU A 89 -3.25 -14.99 -26.16
N ALA A 90 -3.14 -16.32 -26.13
CA ALA A 90 -4.16 -17.21 -26.68
C ALA A 90 -5.50 -17.00 -25.95
N ALA A 91 -5.50 -16.97 -24.61
CA ALA A 91 -6.70 -16.75 -23.81
C ALA A 91 -7.32 -15.36 -24.01
N TRP A 92 -6.50 -14.33 -24.25
CA TRP A 92 -6.98 -12.98 -24.55
C TRP A 92 -7.58 -12.85 -25.96
N ASN A 93 -7.04 -13.61 -26.93
CA ASN A 93 -7.47 -13.57 -28.33
C ASN A 93 -8.63 -14.52 -28.63
N ALA A 94 -8.87 -15.52 -27.78
CA ALA A 94 -10.04 -16.39 -27.89
C ALA A 94 -11.32 -15.53 -27.84
N GLU A 95 -12.12 -15.60 -28.90
CA GLU A 95 -13.43 -14.95 -28.92
C GLU A 95 -14.34 -15.57 -27.86
N GLU A 96 -15.17 -14.77 -27.20
CA GLU A 96 -16.21 -15.31 -26.33
C GLU A 96 -17.05 -16.31 -27.13
N PRO A 97 -17.23 -17.56 -26.65
CA PRO A 97 -18.04 -18.54 -27.36
C PRO A 97 -19.46 -17.98 -27.49
N ASN A 98 -19.83 -17.64 -28.72
CA ASN A 98 -21.12 -17.05 -29.04
C ASN A 98 -22.22 -18.02 -28.58
N PRO A 99 -23.11 -17.65 -27.62
CA PRO A 99 -24.09 -18.58 -27.05
C PRO A 99 -25.23 -18.96 -28.02
N LYS A 100 -25.06 -18.70 -29.32
CA LYS A 100 -26.03 -18.94 -30.38
C LYS A 100 -25.53 -19.99 -31.37
N LEU A 101 -25.16 -21.17 -30.90
CA LEU A 101 -25.32 -22.39 -31.70
C LEU A 101 -25.46 -23.58 -30.75
N GLY A 102 -26.70 -23.93 -30.43
CA GLY A 102 -26.99 -25.16 -29.72
C GLY A 102 -26.62 -26.35 -30.60
N SER A 103 -25.80 -27.25 -30.09
CA SER A 103 -25.63 -28.59 -30.65
C SER A 103 -26.16 -29.62 -29.64
N THR A 104 -27.41 -29.98 -29.90
CA THR A 104 -27.95 -31.34 -29.90
C THR A 104 -27.45 -32.36 -28.87
N ARG A 105 -28.38 -32.67 -27.95
CA ARG A 105 -28.70 -34.00 -27.41
C ARG A 105 -28.00 -35.18 -28.11
N SER A 106 -27.30 -35.98 -27.32
CA SER A 106 -27.42 -37.44 -27.35
C SER A 106 -27.12 -37.97 -25.95
N GLY A 107 -28.15 -38.46 -25.28
CA GLY A 107 -27.99 -39.43 -24.22
C GLY A 107 -28.54 -40.76 -24.71
N LEU A 108 -27.90 -41.86 -24.34
CA LEU A 108 -28.52 -43.04 -23.71
C LEU A 108 -27.51 -44.17 -23.53
N ALA A 109 -27.38 -44.57 -22.26
CA ALA A 109 -27.40 -45.94 -21.70
C ALA A 109 -26.67 -47.11 -22.41
N GLY A 110 -25.87 -47.83 -21.63
CA GLY A 110 -25.01 -48.92 -22.09
C GLY A 110 -25.59 -50.34 -21.98
N LYS A 111 -24.77 -51.32 -22.40
CA LYS A 111 -24.61 -52.66 -21.80
C LYS A 111 -23.45 -53.41 -22.47
N ALA A 112 -22.85 -54.30 -21.68
CA ALA A 112 -21.66 -55.11 -21.92
C ALA A 112 -21.82 -56.20 -23.00
N GLU A 113 -20.70 -56.58 -23.65
CA GLU A 113 -20.10 -57.93 -23.66
C GLU A 113 -18.81 -57.94 -24.53
N ASP A 114 -17.81 -58.71 -24.07
CA ASP A 114 -16.51 -59.07 -24.67
C ASP A 114 -16.64 -60.54 -25.19
N PRO A 115 -15.68 -61.22 -25.87
CA PRO A 115 -14.39 -60.81 -26.45
C PRO A 115 -14.09 -61.36 -27.88
N GLU A 116 -12.92 -60.98 -28.43
CA GLU A 116 -11.87 -61.86 -28.99
C GLU A 116 -11.22 -61.45 -30.35
N ALA A 117 -9.94 -61.04 -30.24
CA ALA A 117 -8.77 -61.25 -31.13
C ALA A 117 -8.72 -60.71 -32.58
N LYS A 118 -7.78 -59.80 -32.86
CA LYS A 118 -6.42 -60.10 -33.39
C LYS A 118 -5.58 -58.83 -33.62
N LYS A 119 -4.27 -59.01 -33.43
CA LYS A 119 -3.14 -58.09 -33.66
C LYS A 119 -3.05 -57.61 -35.11
N ASP A 120 -2.54 -56.40 -35.33
CA ASP A 120 -1.28 -56.20 -36.05
C ASP A 120 -0.69 -54.82 -35.75
N GLU A 121 0.63 -54.81 -35.61
CA GLU A 121 1.53 -53.72 -35.28
C GLU A 121 1.75 -52.81 -36.51
N ASN A 122 1.75 -51.49 -36.32
CA ASN A 122 2.55 -50.54 -37.08
C ASN A 122 2.55 -49.19 -36.34
N ASP A 123 3.62 -48.96 -35.60
CA ASP A 123 3.95 -47.71 -34.95
C ASP A 123 4.51 -46.73 -35.99
N GLU A 124 3.72 -45.71 -36.32
CA GLU A 124 4.21 -44.48 -36.94
C GLU A 124 3.74 -43.33 -36.04
N GLU A 125 4.63 -42.86 -35.16
CA GLU A 125 4.43 -41.72 -34.26
C GLU A 125 4.24 -40.43 -35.07
N THR A 126 3.02 -40.20 -35.55
CA THR A 126 2.55 -38.84 -35.82
C THR A 126 2.29 -38.17 -34.47
N LEU A 127 3.16 -37.21 -34.11
CA LEU A 127 2.92 -36.22 -33.06
C LEU A 127 1.59 -35.53 -33.36
N ALA A 128 0.52 -35.99 -32.73
CA ALA A 128 -0.74 -35.27 -32.69
C ALA A 128 -0.46 -33.96 -31.96
N GLU A 129 -0.58 -32.85 -32.66
CA GLU A 129 -0.76 -31.55 -32.03
C GLU A 129 -1.97 -31.71 -31.10
N GLU A 130 -1.72 -31.76 -29.79
CA GLU A 130 -2.79 -31.74 -28.80
C GLU A 130 -3.51 -30.40 -28.96
N ASP A 131 -4.68 -30.45 -29.61
CA ASP A 131 -5.60 -29.34 -29.80
C ASP A 131 -6.15 -28.97 -28.41
N TYR A 132 -5.38 -28.21 -27.65
CA TYR A 132 -5.86 -27.58 -26.42
C TYR A 132 -6.93 -26.58 -26.83
N ASP A 133 -8.21 -26.91 -26.62
CA ASP A 133 -9.32 -25.97 -26.76
C ASP A 133 -9.00 -24.70 -25.94
N VAL A 134 -8.56 -23.65 -26.62
CA VAL A 134 -8.21 -22.38 -25.98
C VAL A 134 -9.50 -21.67 -25.58
N VAL A 135 -9.96 -21.95 -24.37
CA VAL A 135 -11.14 -21.31 -23.79
C VAL A 135 -10.79 -19.88 -23.36
N HIS A 136 -11.59 -18.91 -23.80
CA HIS A 136 -11.54 -17.53 -23.32
C HIS A 136 -11.67 -17.50 -21.78
N ASP A 137 -10.65 -16.99 -21.07
CA ASP A 137 -10.67 -16.83 -19.62
C ASP A 137 -11.02 -15.37 -19.25
N PRO A 138 -12.28 -15.06 -18.89
CA PRO A 138 -12.72 -13.70 -18.56
C PRO A 138 -12.12 -13.20 -17.24
N LEU A 139 -11.46 -14.06 -16.46
CA LEU A 139 -10.85 -13.71 -15.18
C LEU A 139 -9.41 -13.19 -15.37
N LEU A 140 -8.82 -13.31 -16.55
CA LEU A 140 -7.49 -12.77 -16.81
C LEU A 140 -7.50 -11.24 -16.86
N PRO A 141 -6.50 -10.56 -16.27
CA PRO A 141 -6.39 -9.12 -16.36
C PRO A 141 -6.17 -8.74 -17.84
N PRO A 142 -6.80 -7.67 -18.35
CA PRO A 142 -6.77 -7.30 -19.76
C PRO A 142 -5.45 -6.59 -20.14
N LEU A 143 -4.31 -7.18 -19.78
CA LEU A 143 -2.99 -6.59 -19.96
C LEU A 143 -2.59 -6.53 -21.45
N HIS A 144 -3.19 -7.35 -22.32
CA HIS A 144 -3.03 -7.26 -23.78
C HIS A 144 -3.33 -5.85 -24.32
N ARG A 145 -4.22 -5.09 -23.67
CA ARG A 145 -4.61 -3.73 -24.11
C ARG A 145 -3.50 -2.70 -23.93
N LEU A 146 -2.45 -3.03 -23.18
CA LEU A 146 -1.35 -2.12 -22.88
C LEU A 146 -0.34 -2.03 -24.03
N PHE A 147 -0.27 -3.06 -24.87
CA PHE A 147 0.64 -3.13 -26.01
C PHE A 147 0.10 -2.34 -27.19
N MET A 148 0.99 -1.70 -27.95
CA MET A 148 0.64 -1.22 -29.28
C MET A 148 0.28 -2.44 -30.15
N SER A 149 -0.91 -2.43 -30.75
CA SER A 149 -1.36 -3.48 -31.67
C SER A 149 -0.36 -3.56 -32.82
N SER A 150 0.53 -4.55 -32.81
CA SER A 150 1.56 -4.77 -33.84
C SER A 150 0.96 -5.37 -35.13
N LEU A 151 -0.14 -4.80 -35.62
CA LEU A 151 -0.87 -5.30 -36.81
C LEU A 151 -1.03 -4.25 -37.93
N GLN A 152 -0.47 -3.05 -37.78
CA GLN A 152 -0.51 -2.02 -38.82
C GLN A 152 0.86 -1.37 -39.08
N GLN A 153 1.79 -2.17 -39.59
CA GLN A 153 2.87 -1.61 -40.41
C GLN A 153 3.10 -2.50 -41.64
N LYS A 154 2.06 -2.63 -42.46
CA LYS A 154 2.21 -3.04 -43.85
C LYS A 154 2.54 -1.78 -44.65
N LEU A 155 3.83 -1.44 -44.74
CA LEU A 155 4.30 -0.40 -45.65
C LEU A 155 4.16 -0.90 -47.11
N PRO A 156 3.88 -0.01 -48.07
CA PRO A 156 3.65 -0.37 -49.47
C PRO A 156 4.96 -0.82 -50.10
N VAL A 157 4.96 -2.01 -50.69
CA VAL A 157 6.07 -2.46 -51.54
C VAL A 157 5.93 -1.76 -52.89
N ASP A 158 6.87 -0.85 -53.13
CA ASP A 158 7.10 -0.19 -54.41
C ASP A 158 7.50 -1.25 -55.45
N GLU A 159 6.80 -1.28 -56.58
CA GLU A 159 7.09 -2.18 -57.69
C GLU A 159 8.30 -1.66 -58.46
N GLY A 160 9.46 -2.31 -58.29
CA GLY A 160 10.55 -2.12 -59.24
C GLY A 160 11.91 -2.58 -58.74
N GLU A 161 12.24 -3.86 -58.96
CA GLU A 161 13.45 -4.27 -59.69
C GLU A 161 13.58 -5.81 -59.73
N LYS A 162 14.01 -6.32 -60.89
CA LYS A 162 14.12 -7.75 -61.24
C LYS A 162 15.40 -8.40 -60.69
N PRO A 163 15.44 -9.74 -60.59
CA PRO A 163 16.44 -10.48 -59.82
C PRO A 163 17.69 -10.77 -60.65
N THR A 164 18.85 -10.78 -59.98
CA THR A 164 20.04 -11.50 -60.47
C THR A 164 20.28 -12.66 -59.51
N GLN A 165 20.22 -13.87 -60.05
CA GLN A 165 20.53 -15.12 -59.37
C GLN A 165 22.04 -15.20 -59.16
N ASP A 166 22.48 -15.54 -57.95
CA ASP A 166 23.51 -16.56 -57.72
C ASP A 166 23.55 -16.95 -56.25
N ALA A 167 23.66 -18.25 -56.04
CA ALA A 167 23.45 -18.95 -54.78
C ALA A 167 24.66 -18.87 -53.85
N SER A 168 24.39 -18.52 -52.59
CA SER A 168 25.07 -19.10 -51.43
C SER A 168 24.08 -19.12 -50.27
N GLU A 169 23.62 -20.32 -49.94
CA GLU A 169 22.76 -20.66 -48.81
C GLU A 169 23.56 -20.48 -47.51
N ASP A 170 23.02 -19.62 -46.63
CA ASP A 170 23.19 -19.53 -45.17
C ASP A 170 23.33 -18.06 -44.76
N GLN A 171 22.47 -17.65 -43.82
CA GLN A 171 22.29 -16.30 -43.25
C GLN A 171 21.26 -15.39 -43.95
N GLN A 172 19.98 -15.76 -43.89
CA GLN A 172 18.91 -14.75 -43.95
C GLN A 172 17.63 -15.23 -43.23
N LYS A 173 17.70 -15.29 -41.90
CA LYS A 173 16.54 -15.12 -41.01
C LYS A 173 16.75 -13.86 -40.17
N SER A 174 16.85 -12.70 -40.81
CA SER A 174 16.67 -11.42 -40.13
C SER A 174 15.17 -11.18 -39.94
N GLY A 175 14.57 -11.96 -39.02
CA GLY A 175 13.23 -11.65 -38.53
C GLY A 175 13.29 -10.30 -37.86
N LEU A 176 12.49 -9.34 -38.36
CA LEU A 176 12.28 -8.05 -37.70
C LEU A 176 11.76 -8.34 -36.28
N LYS A 177 12.66 -8.23 -35.30
CA LYS A 177 12.36 -8.44 -33.88
C LYS A 177 11.56 -7.23 -33.40
N VAL A 178 10.23 -7.32 -33.49
CA VAL A 178 9.33 -6.26 -33.03
C VAL A 178 9.41 -6.23 -31.51
N VAL A 179 10.12 -5.26 -30.96
CA VAL A 179 10.11 -5.00 -29.52
C VAL A 179 8.73 -4.46 -29.17
N PRO A 180 7.99 -5.07 -28.22
CA PRO A 180 6.68 -4.58 -27.83
C PRO A 180 6.83 -3.18 -27.23
N SER A 181 6.24 -2.19 -27.89
CA SER A 181 6.13 -0.83 -27.38
C SER A 181 4.79 -0.63 -26.68
N PHE A 182 4.78 0.17 -25.62
CA PHE A 182 3.57 0.53 -24.88
C PHE A 182 3.04 1.87 -25.35
N THR A 183 1.72 2.03 -25.32
CA THR A 183 1.07 3.32 -25.59
C THR A 183 1.26 4.32 -24.45
N GLN A 184 1.54 3.82 -23.25
CA GLN A 184 1.69 4.57 -22.02
C GLN A 184 2.94 4.09 -21.28
N ASN A 185 3.56 4.99 -20.50
CA ASN A 185 4.73 4.65 -19.70
C ASN A 185 4.37 4.02 -18.34
N THR A 186 3.10 4.15 -17.93
CA THR A 186 2.61 3.69 -16.63
C THR A 186 1.19 3.16 -16.76
N VAL A 187 0.82 2.19 -15.91
CA VAL A 187 -0.54 1.68 -15.74
C VAL A 187 -0.98 1.84 -14.29
N LEU A 188 -2.25 2.20 -14.08
CA LEU A 188 -2.87 2.22 -12.76
C LEU A 188 -3.69 0.95 -12.56
N ILE A 189 -3.27 0.12 -11.61
CA ILE A 189 -4.00 -1.07 -11.18
C ILE A 189 -4.87 -0.68 -9.98
N VAL A 190 -6.18 -0.83 -10.10
CA VAL A 190 -7.13 -0.55 -9.03
C VAL A 190 -7.70 -1.87 -8.51
N ALA A 191 -7.25 -2.27 -7.32
CA ALA A 191 -7.78 -3.43 -6.63
C ALA A 191 -8.90 -3.00 -5.68
N LYS A 192 -10.10 -3.56 -5.85
CA LYS A 192 -11.21 -3.41 -4.90
C LYS A 192 -11.17 -4.59 -3.95
N LEU A 193 -11.10 -4.31 -2.65
CA LEU A 193 -11.06 -5.31 -1.61
C LEU A 193 -12.45 -5.95 -1.44
N ASP A 194 -12.48 -7.23 -1.08
CA ASP A 194 -13.73 -7.94 -0.84
C ASP A 194 -14.41 -7.40 0.44
N THR A 195 -15.63 -6.89 0.28
CA THR A 195 -16.46 -6.38 1.38
C THR A 195 -17.37 -7.46 1.98
N LEU A 196 -17.56 -8.59 1.29
CA LEU A 196 -18.40 -9.70 1.75
C LEU A 196 -17.64 -10.58 2.75
N ASN A 197 -16.38 -10.89 2.45
CA ASN A 197 -15.48 -11.64 3.33
C ASN A 197 -14.17 -10.88 3.55
N PRO A 198 -14.21 -9.75 4.29
CA PRO A 198 -13.03 -8.93 4.47
C PRO A 198 -11.97 -9.66 5.29
N LEU A 199 -10.73 -9.61 4.82
CA LEU A 199 -9.58 -10.02 5.62
C LEU A 199 -9.35 -9.04 6.78
N THR A 200 -8.73 -9.52 7.85
CA THR A 200 -8.35 -8.67 8.99
C THR A 200 -7.42 -7.56 8.51
N GLU A 201 -7.84 -6.32 8.72
CA GLU A 201 -7.03 -5.15 8.38
C GLU A 201 -5.76 -5.10 9.23
N ALA A 202 -4.61 -4.93 8.57
CA ALA A 202 -3.32 -4.85 9.25
C ALA A 202 -3.18 -3.55 10.06
N LYS A 203 -2.51 -3.62 11.20
CA LYS A 203 -2.32 -2.47 12.11
C LYS A 203 -1.68 -1.26 11.41
N TRP A 204 -0.67 -1.48 10.56
CA TRP A 204 0.04 -0.42 9.86
C TRP A 204 -0.84 0.30 8.84
N VAL A 205 -1.79 -0.41 8.22
CA VAL A 205 -2.79 0.20 7.34
C VAL A 205 -3.67 1.12 8.17
N ARG A 206 -4.16 0.62 9.31
CA ARG A 206 -5.00 1.40 10.22
C ARG A 206 -4.30 2.64 10.77
N THR A 207 -3.04 2.55 11.20
CA THR A 207 -2.32 3.68 11.81
C THR A 207 -1.62 4.58 10.79
N GLY A 208 -1.47 4.13 9.54
CA GLY A 208 -0.61 4.80 8.55
C GLY A 208 0.89 4.66 8.83
N ASP A 209 1.29 3.81 9.78
CA ASP A 209 2.68 3.67 10.21
C ASP A 209 3.45 2.65 9.34
N VAL A 210 3.57 3.01 8.06
CA VAL A 210 4.17 2.17 7.01
C VAL A 210 5.66 1.97 7.27
N ASP A 211 6.41 3.02 7.61
CA ASP A 211 7.86 2.96 7.78
C ASP A 211 8.28 2.05 8.94
N SER A 212 7.54 2.08 10.05
CA SER A 212 7.75 1.17 11.18
C SER A 212 7.49 -0.28 10.79
N TRP A 213 6.44 -0.53 10.00
CA TRP A 213 6.13 -1.86 9.48
C TRP A 213 7.21 -2.38 8.51
N ILE A 214 7.66 -1.56 7.56
CA ILE A 214 8.77 -1.92 6.66
C ILE A 214 10.05 -2.17 7.47
N SER A 215 10.30 -1.37 8.51
CA SER A 215 11.46 -1.56 9.40
C SER A 215 11.41 -2.91 10.11
N GLN A 216 10.23 -3.28 10.62
CA GLN A 216 9.99 -4.56 11.28
C GLN A 216 10.18 -5.74 10.31
N MET A 217 9.68 -5.63 9.08
CA MET A 217 9.75 -6.70 8.09
C MET A 217 11.16 -6.89 7.53
N THR A 218 11.90 -5.80 7.29
CA THR A 218 13.24 -5.83 6.69
C THR A 218 14.37 -5.93 7.71
N GLY A 219 14.06 -5.77 9.00
CA GLY A 219 15.06 -5.69 10.08
C GLY A 219 15.94 -4.44 10.01
N ARG A 220 15.66 -3.50 9.11
CA ARG A 220 16.41 -2.24 8.96
C ARG A 220 15.70 -1.12 9.71
N ILE A 221 16.43 -0.40 10.56
CA ILE A 221 15.92 0.79 11.22
C ILE A 221 16.18 1.97 10.27
N PHE A 222 15.11 2.59 9.75
CA PHE A 222 15.25 3.78 8.91
C PHE A 222 15.40 5.02 9.77
N LYS A 223 16.43 5.82 9.50
CA LYS A 223 16.51 7.18 10.03
C LYS A 223 15.76 8.15 9.10
N PRO A 224 15.21 9.25 9.63
CA PRO A 224 14.57 10.28 8.80
C PRO A 224 15.51 10.82 7.72
N GLU A 225 16.80 10.99 8.04
CA GLU A 225 17.83 11.46 7.11
C GLU A 225 18.29 10.44 6.06
N ASP A 226 17.97 9.15 6.21
CA ASP A 226 18.41 8.14 5.25
C ASP A 226 17.68 8.37 3.92
N GLN A 227 18.45 8.70 2.88
CA GLN A 227 17.94 8.77 1.50
C GLN A 227 17.94 7.41 0.81
N THR A 228 18.52 6.39 1.43
CA THR A 228 18.52 5.03 0.89
C THR A 228 17.09 4.54 0.77
N GLU A 229 16.61 4.46 -0.46
CA GLU A 229 15.33 3.86 -0.81
C GLU A 229 15.49 2.35 -0.64
N CYS A 230 14.94 1.80 0.45
CA CYS A 230 14.60 0.37 0.40
C CYS A 230 13.38 0.25 -0.53
N GLY A 231 13.30 -0.82 -1.33
CA GLY A 231 12.45 -0.90 -2.52
C GLY A 231 10.98 -0.47 -2.32
N TRP A 232 10.43 -0.61 -1.11
CA TRP A 232 9.05 -0.24 -0.75
C TRP A 232 8.88 1.06 0.03
N ARG A 233 9.95 1.60 0.63
CA ARG A 233 9.88 2.84 1.43
C ARG A 233 9.52 4.01 0.52
N ARG A 234 8.67 4.90 1.03
CA ARG A 234 8.07 6.04 0.30
C ARG A 234 7.16 5.68 -0.88
N LYS A 235 7.05 4.40 -1.27
CA LYS A 235 6.11 3.97 -2.30
C LYS A 235 4.71 3.75 -1.74
N ILE A 236 4.60 3.24 -0.52
CA ILE A 236 3.31 2.91 0.10
C ILE A 236 2.82 4.08 0.94
N THR A 237 1.59 4.50 0.71
CA THR A 237 0.92 5.57 1.46
C THR A 237 -0.50 5.15 1.82
N VAL A 238 -0.89 5.39 3.08
CA VAL A 238 -2.27 5.24 3.53
C VAL A 238 -2.91 6.62 3.46
N VAL A 239 -3.99 6.75 2.69
CA VAL A 239 -4.64 8.05 2.42
C VAL A 239 -5.49 8.50 3.60
N ASP A 240 -6.13 7.55 4.26
CA ASP A 240 -7.12 7.75 5.32
C ASP A 240 -6.83 6.85 6.55
N PRO A 241 -5.66 7.03 7.19
CA PRO A 241 -5.37 6.34 8.44
C PRO A 241 -6.34 6.78 9.54
N ASP A 242 -6.55 5.92 10.53
CA ASP A 242 -7.33 6.26 11.72
C ASP A 242 -6.73 7.50 12.38
N PRO A 243 -7.56 8.46 12.80
CA PRO A 243 -7.07 9.64 13.47
C PRO A 243 -6.31 9.22 14.75
N PRO A 244 -5.16 9.87 15.05
CA PRO A 244 -4.45 9.61 16.29
C PRO A 244 -5.39 9.77 17.50
N PRO A 245 -5.25 8.91 18.54
CA PRO A 245 -6.14 8.97 19.69
C PRO A 245 -6.06 10.34 20.37
N THR A 246 -7.21 10.99 20.52
CA THR A 246 -7.34 12.26 21.20
C THR A 246 -7.32 12.07 22.72
N ILE A 247 -7.11 13.16 23.47
CA ILE A 247 -7.28 13.12 24.93
C ILE A 247 -8.68 12.68 25.33
N GLN A 248 -9.70 12.98 24.52
CA GLN A 248 -11.05 12.52 24.77
C GLN A 248 -11.13 11.00 24.71
N HIS A 249 -10.52 10.36 23.71
CA HIS A 249 -10.45 8.90 23.65
C HIS A 249 -9.73 8.29 24.85
N LEU A 250 -8.68 8.94 25.36
CA LEU A 250 -8.00 8.50 26.59
C LEU A 250 -8.91 8.61 27.82
N LEU A 251 -9.63 9.73 27.95
CA LEU A 251 -10.57 9.96 29.05
C LEU A 251 -11.76 8.98 29.00
N ASP A 252 -12.32 8.73 27.82
CA ASP A 252 -13.42 7.77 27.60
C ASP A 252 -12.95 6.32 27.87
N THR A 253 -11.73 5.99 27.46
CA THR A 253 -11.12 4.69 27.78
C THR A 253 -10.93 4.53 29.29
N TRP A 254 -10.43 5.56 29.99
CA TRP A 254 -10.32 5.52 31.45
C TRP A 254 -11.69 5.45 32.15
N LEU A 255 -12.67 6.17 31.62
CA LEU A 255 -14.05 6.18 32.12
C LEU A 255 -14.71 4.80 32.05
N THR A 256 -14.31 3.94 31.11
CA THR A 256 -14.85 2.58 30.98
C THR A 256 -13.98 1.55 31.69
N THR A 257 -12.67 1.61 31.53
CA THR A 257 -11.73 0.57 31.98
C THR A 257 -11.21 0.73 33.42
N SER A 258 -11.23 1.95 33.98
CA SER A 258 -10.72 2.19 35.34
C SER A 258 -11.54 1.44 36.40
N THR A 259 -10.84 0.88 37.38
CA THR A 259 -11.44 0.22 38.56
C THR A 259 -11.72 1.21 39.70
N SER A 260 -11.32 2.47 39.54
CA SER A 260 -11.48 3.50 40.57
C SER A 260 -12.84 4.19 40.48
N GLY A 261 -13.74 3.84 41.40
CA GLY A 261 -15.07 4.43 41.51
C GLY A 261 -16.07 3.89 40.47
N SER A 262 -17.33 4.31 40.58
CA SER A 262 -18.36 3.97 39.60
C SER A 262 -18.18 4.76 38.30
N ILE A 263 -18.83 4.33 37.22
CA ILE A 263 -18.80 5.07 35.95
C ILE A 263 -19.36 6.50 36.10
N GLU A 264 -20.40 6.67 36.92
CA GLU A 264 -20.99 7.97 37.21
C GLU A 264 -20.06 8.91 37.98
N THR A 265 -19.31 8.39 38.97
CA THR A 265 -18.36 9.22 39.72
C THR A 265 -17.17 9.63 38.84
N ARG A 266 -16.73 8.74 37.94
CA ARG A 266 -15.68 9.02 36.96
C ARG A 266 -16.13 10.07 35.94
N GLN A 267 -17.36 9.97 35.41
CA GLN A 267 -17.92 10.97 34.51
C GLN A 267 -17.98 12.34 35.20
N ARG A 268 -18.51 12.39 36.42
CA ARG A 268 -18.59 13.62 37.21
C ARG A 268 -17.21 14.23 37.48
N PHE A 269 -16.18 13.41 37.68
CA PHE A 269 -14.80 13.87 37.83
C PHE A 269 -14.29 14.51 36.54
N ILE A 270 -14.50 13.88 35.38
CA ILE A 270 -14.11 14.44 34.08
C ILE A 270 -14.79 15.81 33.88
N ASP A 271 -16.11 15.88 34.03
CA ASP A 271 -16.89 17.09 33.76
C ASP A 271 -16.55 18.25 34.70
N ARG A 272 -16.32 17.95 35.99
CA ARG A 272 -16.11 19.00 37.01
C ARG A 272 -14.64 19.38 37.16
N HIS A 273 -13.73 18.43 37.02
CA HIS A 273 -12.33 18.61 37.39
C HIS A 273 -11.42 18.69 36.17
N VAL A 274 -11.52 17.74 35.23
CA VAL A 274 -10.65 17.67 34.06
C VAL A 274 -11.03 18.73 33.02
N SER A 275 -12.30 18.78 32.62
CA SER A 275 -12.78 19.67 31.55
C SER A 275 -12.74 21.16 31.92
N LYS A 276 -12.69 21.49 33.22
CA LYS A 276 -12.60 22.88 33.70
C LYS A 276 -11.17 23.38 33.86
N ASN A 277 -10.23 22.50 34.20
CA ASN A 277 -8.86 22.87 34.53
C ASN A 277 -7.90 22.45 33.43
N VAL A 278 -7.49 23.43 32.62
CA VAL A 278 -6.61 23.14 31.48
C VAL A 278 -5.22 22.66 31.90
N ASP A 279 -4.72 23.11 33.06
CA ASP A 279 -3.43 22.66 33.57
C ASP A 279 -3.42 21.14 33.84
N ILE A 280 -4.57 20.57 34.21
CA ILE A 280 -4.73 19.11 34.38
C ILE A 280 -4.68 18.41 33.03
N ILE A 281 -5.31 18.99 32.00
CA ILE A 281 -5.28 18.44 30.63
C ILE A 281 -3.84 18.42 30.11
N ILE A 282 -3.09 19.51 30.29
CA ILE A 282 -1.68 19.59 29.91
C ILE A 282 -0.85 18.57 30.67
N GLU A 283 -1.08 18.42 31.98
CA GLU A 283 -0.38 17.42 32.77
C GLU A 283 -0.66 15.98 32.29
N ILE A 284 -1.91 15.65 31.98
CA ILE A 284 -2.28 14.36 31.40
C ILE A 284 -1.55 14.14 30.08
N LEU A 285 -1.53 15.13 29.18
CA LEU A 285 -0.81 15.04 27.90
C LEU A 285 0.70 14.83 28.09
N LEU A 286 1.32 15.62 28.98
CA LEU A 286 2.74 15.48 29.31
C LEU A 286 3.05 14.09 29.85
N ARG A 287 2.17 13.53 30.69
CA ARG A 287 2.32 12.18 31.22
C ARG A 287 2.16 11.11 30.15
N VAL A 288 1.21 11.27 29.23
CA VAL A 288 0.98 10.33 28.11
C VAL A 288 2.20 10.29 27.18
N VAL A 289 2.76 11.43 26.82
CA VAL A 289 3.97 11.50 25.96
C VAL A 289 5.17 10.85 26.65
N ARG A 290 5.34 11.05 27.97
CA ARG A 290 6.39 10.38 28.75
C ARG A 290 6.21 8.86 28.78
N SER A 291 5.00 8.40 29.09
CA SER A 291 4.70 6.97 29.19
C SER A 291 4.79 6.24 27.84
N GLY A 292 4.57 6.94 26.72
CA GLY A 292 4.69 6.38 25.37
C GLY A 292 6.12 6.08 24.92
N THR A 293 7.14 6.67 25.56
CA THR A 293 8.54 6.54 25.14
C THR A 293 9.29 5.42 25.88
N THR A 294 8.74 4.92 26.99
CA THR A 294 9.36 3.86 27.79
C THR A 294 8.28 2.98 28.40
N GLY A 295 8.23 1.72 28.00
CA GLY A 295 7.38 0.71 28.64
C GLY A 295 7.57 0.72 30.16
N ASN A 296 6.44 0.65 30.88
CA ASN A 296 6.36 0.32 32.30
C ASN A 296 7.52 0.85 33.18
N SER A 297 7.64 2.16 33.34
CA SER A 297 8.31 2.69 34.53
C SER A 297 7.28 2.86 35.64
N HIS A 298 7.00 1.76 36.34
CA HIS A 298 6.90 1.88 37.79
C HIS A 298 8.23 2.49 38.23
N HIS A 299 8.22 3.71 38.76
CA HIS A 299 9.03 4.11 39.92
C HIS A 299 8.90 5.61 40.20
N HIS A 300 8.49 5.86 41.44
CA HIS A 300 8.66 7.08 42.19
C HIS A 300 10.15 7.49 42.17
N THR A 301 10.58 8.27 41.18
CA THR A 301 11.88 8.95 41.28
C THR A 301 11.66 10.16 42.17
N ASN A 302 12.33 10.19 43.32
CA ASN A 302 12.29 11.34 44.20
C ASN A 302 12.84 12.53 43.39
N PRO A 303 12.01 13.55 43.08
CA PRO A 303 12.44 14.63 42.20
C PRO A 303 13.58 15.39 42.86
N MET A 304 14.63 15.69 42.09
CA MET A 304 15.73 16.52 42.59
C MET A 304 15.17 17.84 43.16
N PRO A 305 15.68 18.36 44.29
CA PRO A 305 15.16 19.57 44.93
C PRO A 305 15.02 20.77 43.99
N LEU A 306 15.93 20.88 43.00
CA LEU A 306 15.90 21.92 41.97
C LEU A 306 14.67 21.81 41.05
N ILE A 307 14.24 20.60 40.70
CA ILE A 307 13.05 20.36 39.88
C ILE A 307 11.79 20.78 40.65
N VAL A 308 11.72 20.46 41.94
CA VAL A 308 10.59 20.86 42.80
C VAL A 308 10.54 22.38 42.96
N GLN A 309 11.69 23.04 43.12
CA GLN A 309 11.76 24.50 43.19
C GLN A 309 11.30 25.15 41.88
N GLN A 310 11.77 24.64 40.73
CA GLN A 310 11.32 25.11 39.41
C GLN A 310 9.82 24.87 39.20
N ALA A 311 9.31 23.71 39.61
CA ALA A 311 7.88 23.41 39.58
C ALA A 311 7.06 24.39 40.42
N ALA A 312 7.55 24.78 41.61
CA ALA A 312 6.91 25.79 42.44
C ALA A 312 6.90 27.17 41.76
N THR A 313 8.02 27.60 41.15
CA THR A 313 8.07 28.87 40.40
C THR A 313 7.09 28.89 39.23
N LEU A 314 6.98 27.75 38.53
CA LEU A 314 6.06 27.55 37.43
C LEU A 314 4.67 27.09 37.90
N ARG A 315 4.30 27.28 39.18
CA ARG A 315 3.06 26.82 39.83
C ARG A 315 2.50 25.52 39.23
N ALA A 316 3.37 24.54 38.99
CA ALA A 316 3.01 23.33 38.27
C ALA A 316 2.11 22.46 39.15
N PRO A 317 1.04 21.86 38.59
CA PRO A 317 0.27 20.87 39.33
C PRO A 317 1.15 19.65 39.63
N TYR A 318 1.03 19.07 40.82
CA TYR A 318 1.81 17.92 41.28
C TYR A 318 3.33 18.09 41.08
N PRO A 319 3.97 19.09 41.72
CA PRO A 319 5.41 19.39 41.59
C PRO A 319 6.32 18.17 41.75
N GLU A 320 5.90 17.23 42.59
CA GLU A 320 6.63 16.02 42.92
C GLU A 320 6.69 14.99 41.77
N GLN A 321 5.85 15.15 40.73
CA GLN A 321 5.74 14.22 39.60
C GLN A 321 6.35 14.79 38.30
N GLN A 322 6.90 16.01 38.39
CA GLN A 322 7.38 16.78 37.24
C GLN A 322 8.77 16.33 36.74
N THR A 323 8.99 16.50 35.45
CA THR A 323 10.32 16.34 34.82
C THR A 323 10.81 17.68 34.28
N GLN A 324 12.13 17.79 34.02
CA GLN A 324 12.70 18.98 33.38
C GLN A 324 12.00 19.31 32.06
N VAL A 325 11.67 18.30 31.25
CA VAL A 325 10.94 18.47 29.99
C VAL A 325 9.51 18.98 30.24
N SER A 326 8.78 18.37 31.18
CA SER A 326 7.42 18.83 31.55
C SER A 326 7.41 20.28 32.02
N LEU A 327 8.38 20.67 32.85
CA LEU A 327 8.53 22.04 33.33
C LEU A 327 8.90 23.02 32.22
N ALA A 328 9.79 22.63 31.30
CA ALA A 328 10.12 23.46 30.14
C ALA A 328 8.89 23.71 29.25
N VAL A 329 8.09 22.67 28.98
CA VAL A 329 6.86 22.80 28.18
C VAL A 329 5.81 23.65 28.92
N LEU A 330 5.61 23.43 30.23
CA LEU A 330 4.72 24.26 31.05
C LEU A 330 5.17 25.72 31.10
N GLY A 331 6.47 25.96 31.23
CA GLY A 331 7.07 27.30 31.21
C GLY A 331 6.85 28.00 29.88
N LEU A 332 7.12 27.31 28.76
CA LEU A 332 6.89 27.85 27.42
C LEU A 332 5.41 28.17 27.19
N TYR A 333 4.53 27.26 27.58
CA TYR A 333 3.09 27.47 27.48
C TYR A 333 2.62 28.68 28.32
N ARG A 334 3.13 28.87 29.54
CA ARG A 334 2.78 30.03 30.36
C ARG A 334 3.32 31.33 29.81
N LEU A 335 4.58 31.34 29.39
CA LEU A 335 5.21 32.48 28.75
C LEU A 335 4.42 32.91 27.50
N SER A 336 3.96 31.94 26.70
CA SER A 336 3.13 32.22 25.52
C SER A 336 1.80 32.89 25.87
N ILE A 337 1.18 32.53 27.01
CA ILE A 337 -0.05 33.16 27.48
C ILE A 337 0.23 34.56 27.99
N GLU A 338 1.26 34.75 28.81
CA GLU A 338 1.66 36.05 29.33
C GLU A 338 1.96 37.02 28.19
N THR A 339 2.73 36.58 27.19
CA THR A 339 3.04 37.36 25.98
C THR A 339 1.76 37.75 25.22
N ALA A 340 0.80 36.83 25.07
CA ALA A 340 -0.46 37.11 24.39
C ALA A 340 -1.35 38.11 25.17
N LEU A 341 -1.30 38.08 26.50
CA LEU A 341 -2.00 39.04 27.35
C LEU A 341 -1.36 40.43 27.25
N GLU A 342 -0.03 40.50 27.25
CA GLU A 342 0.71 41.74 27.04
C GLU A 342 0.46 42.34 25.65
N ALA A 343 0.27 41.50 24.63
CA ALA A 343 -0.15 41.90 23.29
C ALA A 343 -1.63 42.35 23.19
N GLY A 344 -2.38 42.37 24.31
CA GLY A 344 -3.76 42.86 24.38
C GLY A 344 -4.82 41.86 23.94
N VAL A 345 -4.50 40.56 23.86
CA VAL A 345 -5.51 39.54 23.53
C VAL A 345 -6.41 39.28 24.74
N PRO A 346 -7.76 39.38 24.61
CA PRO A 346 -8.67 39.12 25.72
C PRO A 346 -8.55 37.70 26.30
N ILE A 347 -8.51 37.59 27.64
CA ILE A 347 -8.40 36.33 28.40
C ILE A 347 -9.49 35.30 27.98
N GLU A 348 -10.70 35.76 27.69
CA GLU A 348 -11.81 34.89 27.28
C GLU A 348 -11.53 34.22 25.93
N LYS A 349 -11.01 34.97 24.96
CA LYS A 349 -10.60 34.44 23.65
C LYS A 349 -9.45 33.45 23.80
N LEU A 350 -8.47 33.75 24.65
CA LEU A 350 -7.36 32.84 24.96
C LEU A 350 -7.86 31.54 25.62
N THR A 351 -8.78 31.65 26.58
CA THR A 351 -9.33 30.49 27.30
C THR A 351 -10.14 29.59 26.39
N ALA A 352 -10.95 30.16 25.48
CA ALA A 352 -11.70 29.41 24.49
C ALA A 352 -10.79 28.72 23.46
N ARG A 353 -9.81 29.45 22.90
CA ARG A 353 -8.83 28.91 21.95
C ARG A 353 -8.02 27.77 22.55
N ARG A 354 -7.60 27.93 23.81
CA ARG A 354 -6.88 26.93 24.59
C ARG A 354 -7.68 25.64 24.78
N LYS A 355 -8.95 25.75 25.20
CA LYS A 355 -9.83 24.58 25.36
C LYS A 355 -10.06 23.87 24.02
N GLY A 356 -10.31 24.62 22.95
CA GLY A 356 -10.49 24.07 21.62
C GLY A 356 -9.27 23.31 21.09
N LEU A 357 -8.06 23.83 21.33
CA LEU A 357 -6.81 23.21 20.92
C LEU A 357 -6.56 21.90 21.69
N LEU A 358 -6.73 21.91 23.01
CA LEU A 358 -6.35 20.77 23.86
C LEU A 358 -7.42 19.66 23.91
N LEU A 359 -8.69 20.00 23.71
CA LEU A 359 -9.80 19.02 23.64
C LEU A 359 -10.06 18.51 22.21
N GLY A 360 -9.17 18.85 21.25
CA GLY A 360 -9.16 18.21 19.93
C GLY A 360 -10.21 18.72 18.94
N SER A 361 -10.45 20.04 18.86
CA SER A 361 -11.10 20.59 17.67
C SER A 361 -10.16 20.43 16.48
N GLN A 362 -10.38 19.37 15.70
CA GLN A 362 -9.66 18.88 14.51
C GLN A 362 -9.41 19.90 13.38
N LYS A 363 -9.66 21.20 13.59
CA LYS A 363 -9.53 22.19 12.51
C LYS A 363 -8.10 22.69 12.26
N ASN A 364 -7.11 22.38 13.09
CA ASN A 364 -5.71 22.73 12.80
C ASN A 364 -4.76 21.76 13.50
N SER A 365 -4.44 20.65 12.83
CA SER A 365 -3.29 19.80 13.11
C SER A 365 -1.98 20.53 12.75
N ALA A 366 -1.78 21.72 13.29
CA ALA A 366 -0.52 22.43 13.30
C ALA A 366 -0.13 22.57 14.77
N LEU A 367 0.59 21.55 15.24
CA LEU A 367 1.29 21.61 16.51
C LEU A 367 2.26 22.81 16.41
N LEU A 368 2.06 23.79 17.29
CA LEU A 368 3.08 24.79 17.66
C LEU A 368 3.54 25.77 16.56
N ILE A 369 2.65 26.63 16.06
CA ILE A 369 3.04 27.97 15.57
C ILE A 369 2.15 29.01 16.27
N ILE A 370 2.58 29.45 17.45
CA ILE A 370 2.02 30.65 18.11
C ILE A 370 2.81 31.91 17.68
N PHE A 371 3.82 31.78 16.79
CA PHE A 371 4.76 32.88 16.51
C PHE A 371 4.53 33.70 15.23
N THR A 372 3.46 33.53 14.45
CA THR A 372 3.38 34.21 13.13
C THR A 372 2.11 34.96 12.79
N ASP A 373 1.18 35.22 13.71
CA ASP A 373 -0.08 35.89 13.34
C ASP A 373 -0.51 37.02 14.28
N THR A 374 0.46 37.80 14.76
CA THR A 374 0.20 39.17 15.22
C THR A 374 1.01 40.13 14.35
N GLY A 375 0.31 40.72 13.38
CA GLY A 375 0.86 41.67 12.42
C GLY A 375 1.64 42.79 13.09
N PHE A 376 2.96 42.77 12.91
CA PHE A 376 3.85 43.90 13.15
C PHE A 376 3.76 44.84 11.94
N GLN A 377 2.60 45.51 11.74
CA GLN A 377 2.56 46.71 10.91
C GLN A 377 3.10 47.89 11.74
N GLY A 378 4.43 47.93 11.86
CA GLY A 378 5.14 49.13 12.26
C GLY A 378 5.16 50.11 11.10
N SER A 379 4.28 51.13 11.16
CA SER A 379 4.39 52.31 10.31
C SER A 379 5.72 53.00 10.58
N CYS A 380 6.65 52.93 9.63
CA CYS A 380 7.84 53.77 9.65
C CYS A 380 7.44 55.16 9.15
N SER A 381 7.36 56.12 10.07
CA SER A 381 7.30 57.55 9.77
C SER A 381 8.12 58.29 10.82
N ARG A 382 9.41 58.44 10.54
CA ARG A 382 10.15 59.72 10.57
C ARG A 382 11.58 59.50 10.12
#